data_AF-A0A1I5HY09-F1
#
_entry.id   AF-A0A1I5HY09-F1
#
_cell.length_a   1.000
_cell.length_b   1.000
_cell.length_c   1.000
_cell.angle_alpha   90.00
_cell.angle_beta   90.00
_cell.angle_gamma   90.00
#
_symmetry.space_group_name_H-M   'P 1'
#
loop_
_entity.id
_entity.type
_entity.pdbx_description
1 polymer ?
#
loop_
_entity_poly.entity_id
_entity_poly.type
_entity_poly.pdbx_seq_one_letter_code
_entity_poly.pdbx_strand_id
1 'polypeptide(L)' 'MGVPAGIWWLTIALIVGLLAFDFVFHVRKAHIPSLKEAGIWSALYIGIAILFGFAVLLFGGTDMGVEYFAGYITEK' A
#
# COMPACT_ATOMS: atom_id res chain seq x y z
N MET A 1 -13.17 19.83 -9.98
CA MET A 1 -13.36 18.87 -8.88
C MET A 1 -11.97 18.47 -8.41
N GLY A 2 -11.56 18.86 -7.20
CA GLY A 2 -10.24 18.49 -6.66
C GLY A 2 -10.40 17.46 -5.55
N VAL A 3 -9.43 16.55 -5.41
CA VAL A 3 -9.41 15.59 -4.30
C VAL A 3 -9.29 16.36 -2.98
N PRO A 4 -10.19 16.16 -2.00
CA PRO A 4 -10.13 16.80 -0.70
C PRO A 4 -8.76 16.69 -0.03
N ALA A 5 -8.29 17.78 0.58
CA ALA A 5 -7.02 17.80 1.31
C ALA A 5 -6.95 16.72 2.42
N GLY A 6 -8.10 16.35 3.01
CA GLY A 6 -8.17 15.26 3.99
C GLY A 6 -7.72 13.90 3.44
N ILE A 7 -8.00 13.60 2.17
CA ILE A 7 -7.55 12.35 1.53
C ILE A 7 -6.03 12.36 1.35
N TRP A 8 -5.45 13.50 0.98
CA TRP A 8 -3.99 13.65 0.90
C TRP A 8 -3.33 13.41 2.26
N TRP A 9 -3.85 14.01 3.34
CA TRP A 9 -3.33 13.76 4.67
C TRP A 9 -3.47 12.30 5.10
N LEU A 10 -4.59 11.65 4.76
CA LEU A 10 -4.79 10.22 5.02
C LEU A 10 -3.78 9.36 4.26
N THR A 11 -3.55 9.62 2.97
CA THR A 11 -2.56 8.92 2.15
C THR A 11 -1.16 9.10 2.69
N ILE A 12 -0.77 10.33 3.05
CA ILE A 12 0.54 10.62 3.66
C ILE A 12 0.68 9.86 4.98
N ALA A 13 -0.34 9.90 5.84
CA ALA A 13 -0.32 9.18 7.12
C ALA A 13 -0.20 7.67 6.93
N LEU A 14 -0.87 7.10 5.93
CA LEU A 14 -0.76 5.68 5.57
C LEU A 14 0.67 5.33 5.13
N ILE A 15 1.26 6.12 4.23
CA ILE A 15 2.63 5.90 3.74
C ILE A 15 3.64 5.99 4.89
N VAL A 16 3.55 7.05 5.71
CA VAL A 16 4.43 7.22 6.88
C VAL A 16 4.24 6.08 7.88
N GLY A 17 3.01 5.63 8.09
CA GLY A 17 2.69 4.49 8.95
C GLY A 17 3.31 3.19 8.46
N LEU A 18 3.22 2.89 7.15
CA LEU A 18 3.83 1.72 6.54
C LEU A 18 5.36 1.77 6.65
N LEU A 19 5.97 2.91 6.35
CA LEU A 19 7.42 3.09 6.50
C LEU A 19 7.87 2.90 7.96
N ALA A 20 7.17 3.53 8.91
CA ALA A 20 7.46 3.37 10.33
C ALA A 20 7.32 1.90 10.77
N PHE A 21 6.28 1.21 10.29
CA PHE A 21 6.08 -0.20 10.54
C PHE A 21 7.26 -1.05 10.00
N ASP A 22 7.69 -0.81 8.77
CA ASP A 22 8.83 -1.52 8.15
C ASP A 22 10.11 -1.32 8.95
N PHE A 23 10.42 -0.07 9.34
CA PHE A 23 11.60 0.23 10.15
C PHE A 23 11.55 -0.40 11.54
N VAL A 24 10.40 -0.41 12.19
CA VAL A 24 10.27 -0.86 13.58
C VAL A 24 10.16 -2.37 13.69
N PHE A 25 9.39 -3.01 12.82
CA PHE A 25 9.08 -4.44 12.94
C PHE A 25 9.95 -5.31 12.04
N HIS A 26 10.34 -4.83 10.86
CA HIS A 26 11.08 -5.63 9.89
C HIS A 26 12.59 -5.62 10.13
N VAL A 27 13.17 -4.50 10.60
CA VAL A 27 14.63 -4.33 10.73
C VAL A 27 15.21 -4.88 12.04
N ARG A 28 14.39 -5.10 13.08
CA ARG A 28 14.91 -5.33 14.45
C ARG A 28 15.64 -6.66 14.68
N LYS A 29 15.43 -7.68 13.85
CA LYS A 29 16.13 -8.97 13.99
C LYS A 29 16.51 -9.53 12.63
N ALA A 30 17.80 -9.49 12.33
CA ALA A 30 18.39 -10.23 11.22
C ALA A 30 18.19 -11.73 11.47
N HIS A 31 17.26 -12.32 10.75
CA HIS A 31 17.06 -13.76 10.65
C HIS A 31 16.81 -14.07 9.18
N ILE A 32 17.14 -15.28 8.74
CA ILE A 32 16.82 -15.73 7.39
C ILE A 32 15.32 -16.01 7.37
N PRO A 33 14.50 -15.25 6.63
CA PRO A 33 13.06 -15.45 6.63
C PRO A 33 12.76 -16.85 6.11
N SER A 34 11.88 -17.57 6.81
CA SER A 34 11.35 -18.82 6.26
C SER A 34 10.48 -18.53 5.03
N LEU A 35 10.34 -19.51 4.13
CA LEU A 35 9.47 -19.37 2.95
C LEU A 35 8.04 -18.97 3.32
N LYS A 36 7.56 -19.45 4.48
CA LYS A 36 6.23 -19.15 5.02
C LYS A 36 6.11 -17.69 5.48
N GLU A 37 7.09 -17.17 6.20
CA GLU A 37 7.10 -15.77 6.63
C GLU A 37 7.20 -14.84 5.42
N ALA A 38 8.10 -15.13 4.49
CA ALA A 38 8.24 -14.35 3.25
C ALA A 38 6.91 -14.30 2.48
N GLY A 39 6.21 -15.43 2.37
CA GLY A 39 4.89 -15.50 1.73
C GLY A 39 3.83 -14.66 2.46
N ILE A 40 3.77 -14.71 3.79
CA ILE A 40 2.83 -13.93 4.60
C ILE A 40 3.07 -12.42 4.41
N TRP A 41 4.33 -11.98 4.50
CA TRP A 41 4.69 -10.58 4.32
C TRP A 41 4.34 -10.10 2.91
N SER A 42 4.68 -10.88 1.88
CA SER A 42 4.33 -10.53 0.50
C SER A 42 2.82 -10.40 0.30
N ALA A 43 2.05 -11.35 0.82
CA ALA A 43 0.59 -11.32 0.74
C ALA A 43 -0.01 -10.11 1.48
N LEU A 44 0.57 -9.74 2.64
CA LEU A 44 0.13 -8.58 3.42
C LEU A 44 0.31 -7.28 2.61
N TYR A 45 1.51 -7.03 2.07
CA TYR A 45 1.78 -5.80 1.31
C TYR A 45 0.97 -5.73 0.01
N ILE A 46 0.82 -6.86 -0.69
CA ILE A 46 -0.07 -6.96 -1.87
C ILE A 46 -1.51 -6.64 -1.48
N GLY A 47 -2.00 -7.18 -0.36
CA GLY A 47 -3.33 -6.90 0.16
C GLY A 47 -3.54 -5.41 0.47
N ILE A 48 -2.56 -4.77 1.11
CA ILE A 48 -2.59 -3.33 1.39
C ILE A 48 -2.64 -2.51 0.09
N ALA A 49 -1.83 -2.87 -0.91
CA ALA A 49 -1.84 -2.19 -2.21
C ALA A 49 -3.20 -2.34 -2.93
N ILE A 50 -3.81 -3.51 -2.90
CA ILE A 50 -5.13 -3.75 -3.50
C ILE A 50 -6.22 -2.93 -2.78
N LEU A 51 -6.22 -2.95 -1.44
CA LEU A 51 -7.16 -2.18 -0.62
C LEU A 51 -7.02 -0.66 -0.89
N PHE A 52 -5.80 -0.16 -1.01
CA PHE A 52 -5.56 1.23 -1.36
C PHE A 52 -6.10 1.56 -2.76
N GLY A 53 -5.91 0.68 -3.75
CA GLY A 53 -6.48 0.86 -5.08
C GLY A 53 -8.01 0.93 -5.09
N PHE A 54 -8.68 0.10 -4.30
CA PHE A 54 -10.13 0.20 -4.11
C PHE A 54 -10.54 1.51 -3.44
N ALA A 55 -9.77 1.99 -2.45
CA ALA A 55 -10.01 3.31 -1.86
C ALA A 55 -9.87 4.43 -2.90
N VAL A 56 -8.84 4.38 -3.75
CA VAL A 56 -8.67 5.36 -4.85
C VAL A 56 -9.84 5.28 -5.83
N LEU A 57 -10.31 4.09 -6.20
CA LEU A 57 -11.45 3.93 -7.09
C LEU A 57 -12.75 4.50 -6.50
N LEU A 58 -12.98 4.32 -5.19
CA LEU A 58 -14.17 4.81 -4.50
C LEU A 58 -14.13 6.33 -4.24
N PHE A 59 -12.98 6.88 -3.87
CA PHE A 59 -12.85 8.29 -3.46
C PHE A 59 -12.33 9.22 -4.56
N GLY A 60 -11.54 8.71 -5.50
CA GLY A 60 -10.98 9.42 -6.66
C GLY A 60 -11.77 9.19 -7.96
N GLY A 61 -12.71 8.25 -7.96
CA GLY A 61 -13.52 7.90 -9.12
C GLY A 61 -12.86 6.86 -10.03
N THR A 62 -13.59 6.43 -11.05
CA THR A 62 -13.20 5.32 -11.93
C THR A 62 -11.90 5.58 -12.67
N ASP A 63 -11.69 6.78 -13.21
CA ASP A 63 -10.50 7.10 -14.01
C ASP A 63 -9.22 6.96 -13.16
N MET A 64 -9.17 7.61 -11.99
CA MET A 64 -8.03 7.52 -11.07
C MET A 64 -7.80 6.09 -10.56
N GLY A 65 -8.88 5.36 -10.26
CA GLY A 65 -8.78 3.97 -9.82
C GLY A 65 -8.21 3.06 -10.88
N VAL A 66 -8.67 3.21 -12.14
CA VAL A 66 -8.16 2.44 -13.28
C VAL A 66 -6.70 2.77 -13.56
N GLU A 67 -6.30 4.04 -13.51
CA GLU A 67 -4.89 4.45 -13.63
C GLU A 67 -4.00 3.81 -12.57
N TYR A 68 -4.46 3.78 -11.31
CA TYR A 68 -3.74 3.12 -10.21
C TYR A 68 -3.54 1.62 -10.48
N PHE A 69 -4.62 0.90 -10.84
CA PHE A 69 -4.52 -0.54 -11.08
C PHE A 69 -3.75 -0.87 -12.37
N ALA A 70 -3.86 -0.03 -13.40
CA ALA A 70 -3.07 -0.17 -14.63
C ALA A 70 -1.58 -0.03 -14.33
N GLY A 71 -1.18 0.96 -13.55
CA GLY A 71 0.21 1.10 -13.06
C GLY A 71 0.63 -0.09 -12.21
N TYR A 72 -0.19 -0.48 -11.23
CA TYR A 72 0.09 -1.59 -10.33
C TYR A 72 0.34 -2.91 -11.06
N ILE A 73 -0.46 -3.24 -12.09
CA ILE A 73 -0.29 -4.47 -12.87
C ILE A 73 0.92 -4.38 -13.81
N THR A 74 1.22 -3.20 -14.35
CA THR A 74 2.33 -3.03 -15.32
C THR A 74 3.69 -3.06 -14.64
N GLU A 75 3.78 -2.58 -13.40
CA GLU A 75 5.03 -2.46 -12.64
C GLU A 75 5.34 -3.67 -11.74
N LYS A 76 4.38 -4.58 -11.55
CA LYS A 76 4.53 -5.79 -10.71
C LYS A 76 5.17 -6.97 -11.43
#